data_AF-A0A971PS12-F1
#
_entry.id   AF-A0A971PS12-F1
#
_cell.length_a   1.000
_cell.length_b   1.000
_cell.length_c   1.000
_cell.angle_alpha   90.00
_cell.angle_beta   90.00
_cell.angle_gamma   90.00
#
_symmetry.space_group_name_H-M   'P 1'
#
loop_
_entity.id
_entity.type
_entity.pdbx_description
1 polymer ?
#
loop_
_entity_poly.entity_id
_entity_poly.type
_entity_poly.pdbx_seq_one_letter_code
_entity_poly.pdbx_strand_id
1 'polypeptide(L)'
;MWADLSPVGRSASSGGYRRYAWTREDHELREWFVAECARRGLEVVTDRVGNQWAWWGDPDAAAAAGRPGVVAGSHLDSVPDGGAFDGPLGVVSALAAIDELRRRGHEPDRPIGVVNFVDEEGARFGVACAGSRLLTGVLDPDRARALADDDGRTMASAMTVAGHDPRHIGRDDVVLARIGTFVELHVEQGRHLVDLDAPVGVGTDIWPHGRWRIDLEGEANHAGTTRLEDRFDAMLGVAAVTIAARRAAEEHGCVATVGKVQLTPNGVNAIPSHAAAWLDAR
;
A
#
# COMPACT_ATOMS: atom_id res chain seq x y z
N MET A 1 -12.97 11.55 14.32
CA MET A 1 -11.92 10.84 13.56
C MET A 1 -11.90 9.34 13.83
N TRP A 2 -11.27 8.81 14.89
CA TRP A 2 -11.15 7.34 15.07
C TRP A 2 -12.49 6.59 15.20
N ALA A 3 -13.44 7.16 15.94
CA ALA A 3 -14.78 6.58 16.06
C ALA A 3 -15.51 6.49 14.70
N ASP A 4 -15.24 7.44 13.80
CA ASP A 4 -15.87 7.50 12.48
C ASP A 4 -15.22 6.50 11.50
N LEU A 5 -13.90 6.30 11.60
CA LEU A 5 -13.15 5.34 10.79
C LEU A 5 -13.37 3.88 11.20
N SER A 6 -13.51 3.62 12.51
CA SER A 6 -13.56 2.26 13.05
C SER A 6 -14.63 1.34 12.41
N PRO A 7 -15.84 1.78 12.05
CA PRO A 7 -16.81 0.90 11.39
C PRO A 7 -16.50 0.62 9.91
N VAL A 8 -15.77 1.50 9.22
CA VAL A 8 -15.64 1.44 7.76
C VAL A 8 -14.69 0.31 7.35
N GLY A 9 -15.20 -0.63 6.54
CA GLY A 9 -14.45 -1.78 6.05
C GLY A 9 -14.07 -2.81 7.13
N ARG A 10 -14.65 -2.75 8.33
CA ARG A 10 -14.35 -3.71 9.41
C ARG A 10 -15.09 -5.02 9.20
N SER A 11 -14.35 -6.12 9.13
CA SER A 11 -14.88 -7.47 9.01
C SER A 11 -15.50 -7.92 10.33
N ALA A 12 -16.78 -8.31 10.30
CA ALA A 12 -17.48 -8.83 11.47
C ALA A 12 -16.95 -10.19 11.95
N SER A 13 -16.29 -10.96 11.09
CA SER A 13 -15.79 -12.30 11.41
C SER A 13 -14.36 -12.29 11.94
N SER A 14 -13.45 -11.55 11.29
CA SER A 14 -12.04 -11.49 11.66
C SER A 14 -11.74 -10.33 12.63
N GLY A 15 -12.58 -9.29 12.65
CA GLY A 15 -12.33 -8.06 13.40
C GLY A 15 -11.33 -7.10 12.74
N GLY A 16 -10.62 -7.55 11.70
CA GLY A 16 -9.69 -6.77 10.87
C GLY A 16 -10.40 -5.94 9.80
N TYR A 17 -9.62 -5.26 8.97
CA TYR A 17 -10.13 -4.33 7.94
C TYR A 17 -9.89 -4.83 6.52
N ARG A 18 -10.84 -4.51 5.63
CA ARG A 18 -10.79 -4.82 4.19
C ARG A 18 -11.20 -3.57 3.42
N ARG A 19 -10.23 -2.70 3.17
CA ARG A 19 -10.43 -1.36 2.59
C ARG A 19 -9.68 -1.26 1.27
N TYR A 20 -10.07 -2.05 0.29
CA TYR A 20 -9.31 -2.12 -0.96
C TYR A 20 -9.54 -0.90 -1.83
N ALA A 21 -8.51 -0.43 -2.53
CA ALA A 21 -8.62 0.72 -3.42
C ALA A 21 -9.77 0.59 -4.43
N TRP A 22 -10.48 1.68 -4.67
CA TRP A 22 -11.62 1.77 -5.61
C TRP A 22 -12.79 0.82 -5.29
N THR A 23 -12.93 0.41 -4.03
CA THR A 23 -14.14 -0.25 -3.53
C THR A 23 -15.07 0.77 -2.89
N ARG A 24 -16.24 0.30 -2.44
CA ARG A 24 -17.18 1.14 -1.70
C ARG A 24 -16.55 1.63 -0.39
N GLU A 25 -15.82 0.77 0.29
CA GLU A 25 -15.17 1.08 1.57
C GLU A 25 -14.10 2.16 1.38
N ASP A 26 -13.28 2.09 0.32
CA ASP A 26 -12.35 3.17 -0.04
C ASP A 26 -13.10 4.47 -0.38
N HIS A 27 -14.22 4.39 -1.10
CA HIS A 27 -15.04 5.58 -1.37
C HIS A 27 -15.57 6.25 -0.08
N GLU A 28 -16.10 5.47 0.86
CA GLU A 28 -16.55 5.98 2.17
C GLU A 28 -15.41 6.64 2.96
N LEU A 29 -14.19 6.08 2.89
CA LEU A 29 -12.99 6.66 3.53
C LEU A 29 -12.55 7.97 2.86
N ARG A 30 -12.64 8.05 1.53
CA ARG A 30 -12.35 9.27 0.76
C ARG A 30 -13.34 10.38 1.07
N GLU A 31 -14.62 10.06 1.19
CA GLU A 31 -15.66 11.01 1.62
C GLU A 31 -15.42 11.47 3.06
N TRP A 32 -15.07 10.55 3.95
CA TRP A 32 -14.67 10.88 5.32
C TRP A 32 -13.49 11.85 5.34
N PHE A 33 -12.45 11.61 4.54
CA PHE A 33 -11.28 12.49 4.44
C PHE A 33 -11.69 13.90 4.00
N VAL A 34 -12.50 14.02 2.94
CA VAL A 34 -13.02 15.32 2.47
C VAL A 34 -13.82 16.02 3.58
N ALA A 35 -14.68 15.30 4.29
CA ALA A 35 -15.48 15.86 5.37
C ALA A 35 -14.63 16.36 6.54
N GLU A 36 -13.60 15.62 6.94
CA GLU A 36 -12.66 16.05 7.99
C GLU A 36 -11.85 17.28 7.57
N CYS A 37 -11.44 17.36 6.31
CA CYS A 37 -10.74 18.52 5.76
C CYS A 37 -11.65 19.75 5.69
N ALA A 38 -12.90 19.58 5.26
CA ALA A 38 -13.90 20.65 5.20
C ALA A 38 -14.21 21.23 6.58
N ARG A 39 -14.32 20.40 7.63
CA ARG A 39 -14.48 20.86 9.03
C ARG A 39 -13.33 21.75 9.50
N ARG A 40 -12.15 21.62 8.88
CA ARG A 40 -10.96 22.42 9.13
C ARG A 40 -10.78 23.55 8.12
N GLY A 41 -11.70 23.73 7.18
CA GLY A 41 -11.57 24.72 6.11
C GLY A 41 -10.32 24.51 5.26
N LEU A 42 -9.88 23.27 5.09
CA LEU A 42 -8.78 22.91 4.20
C LEU A 42 -9.35 22.73 2.78
N GLU A 43 -8.66 23.25 1.78
CA GLU A 43 -9.03 23.03 0.38
C GLU A 43 -8.56 21.64 -0.06
N VAL A 44 -9.49 20.81 -0.53
CA VAL A 44 -9.19 19.46 -1.01
C VAL A 44 -9.10 19.45 -2.52
N VAL A 45 -8.00 18.92 -3.04
CA VAL A 45 -7.76 18.69 -4.46
C VAL A 45 -7.42 17.21 -4.65
N THR A 46 -8.09 16.57 -5.61
CA THR A 46 -7.74 15.22 -6.05
C THR A 46 -6.84 15.33 -7.27
N ASP A 47 -5.66 14.69 -7.23
CA ASP A 47 -4.76 14.69 -8.38
C ASP A 47 -5.21 13.74 -9.49
N ARG A 48 -4.49 13.74 -10.63
CA ARG A 48 -4.81 12.90 -11.79
C ARG A 48 -4.70 11.39 -11.54
N VAL A 49 -4.03 10.98 -10.46
CA VAL A 49 -3.87 9.57 -10.05
C VAL A 49 -4.99 9.15 -9.11
N GLY A 50 -5.57 10.12 -8.39
CA GLY A 50 -6.63 9.92 -7.41
C GLY A 50 -6.15 10.01 -5.96
N ASN A 51 -4.95 10.51 -5.69
CA ASN A 51 -4.57 10.87 -4.32
C ASN A 51 -5.34 12.13 -3.91
N GLN A 52 -5.76 12.21 -2.65
CA GLN A 52 -6.44 13.39 -2.11
C GLN A 52 -5.46 14.24 -1.32
N TRP A 53 -5.39 15.53 -1.65
CA TRP A 53 -4.52 16.51 -1.02
C TRP A 53 -5.38 17.59 -0.36
N ALA A 54 -5.14 17.88 0.91
CA ALA A 54 -5.82 18.94 1.63
C ALA A 54 -4.83 20.00 2.09
N TRP A 55 -5.05 21.27 1.76
CA TRP A 55 -4.07 22.33 1.99
C TRP A 55 -4.54 23.38 2.99
N TRP A 56 -3.64 23.72 3.92
CA TRP A 56 -3.69 24.94 4.71
C TRP A 56 -2.76 25.99 4.08
N GLY A 57 -3.36 26.93 3.33
CA GLY A 57 -2.64 27.92 2.52
C GLY A 57 -2.69 27.57 1.03
N ASP A 58 -2.11 28.44 0.20
CA ASP A 58 -2.10 28.28 -1.26
C ASP A 58 -0.80 27.56 -1.72
N PRO A 59 -0.88 26.29 -2.15
CA PRO A 59 0.28 25.53 -2.58
C PRO A 59 0.88 26.02 -3.91
N ASP A 60 0.06 26.59 -4.80
CA ASP A 60 0.52 27.04 -6.11
C ASP A 60 1.29 28.35 -6.01
N ALA A 61 0.77 29.31 -5.25
CA ALA A 61 1.48 30.57 -4.97
C ALA A 61 2.81 30.32 -4.24
N ALA A 62 2.82 29.37 -3.30
CA ALA A 62 4.03 29.03 -2.55
C ALA A 62 5.08 28.31 -3.41
N ALA A 63 4.66 27.36 -4.25
CA ALA A 63 5.55 26.69 -5.21
C ALA A 63 6.16 27.70 -6.21
N ALA A 64 5.35 28.62 -6.76
CA ALA A 64 5.83 29.67 -7.66
C ALA A 64 6.84 30.62 -6.99
N ALA A 65 6.71 30.84 -5.67
CA ALA A 65 7.65 31.63 -4.88
C ALA A 65 8.89 30.85 -4.40
N GLY A 66 9.09 29.59 -4.84
CA GLY A 66 10.22 28.76 -4.41
C GLY A 66 10.14 28.29 -2.95
N ARG A 67 8.93 28.29 -2.36
CA ARG A 67 8.67 27.89 -0.97
C ARG A 67 7.62 26.76 -0.93
N PRO A 68 7.88 25.61 -1.58
CA PRO A 68 6.90 24.53 -1.69
C PRO A 68 6.47 24.03 -0.30
N GLY A 69 5.30 23.42 -0.19
CA GLY A 69 4.67 23.09 1.08
C GLY A 69 5.40 22.03 1.91
N VAL A 70 4.96 21.90 3.16
CA VAL A 70 5.29 20.78 4.06
C VAL A 70 4.08 19.86 4.08
N VAL A 71 4.24 18.64 3.58
CA VAL A 71 3.16 17.67 3.49
C VAL A 71 3.35 16.60 4.55
N ALA A 72 2.27 16.23 5.23
CA ALA A 72 2.20 15.02 6.02
C ALA A 72 1.03 14.14 5.57
N GLY A 73 1.07 12.85 5.82
CA GLY A 73 -0.02 11.96 5.42
C GLY A 73 0.44 10.52 5.33
N SER A 74 -0.43 9.69 4.75
CA SER A 74 -0.21 8.26 4.55
C SER A 74 -1.30 7.73 3.61
N HIS A 75 -1.88 6.57 3.89
CA HIS A 75 -2.95 5.93 3.13
C HIS A 75 -4.14 5.53 4.03
N LEU A 76 -5.28 5.19 3.41
CA LEU A 76 -6.46 4.68 4.11
C LEU A 76 -6.86 3.27 3.66
N ASP A 77 -6.26 2.75 2.58
CA ASP A 77 -6.46 1.38 2.14
C ASP A 77 -5.75 0.38 3.08
N SER A 78 -6.13 -0.90 2.99
CA SER A 78 -5.57 -1.95 3.85
C SER A 78 -5.31 -3.24 3.09
N VAL A 79 -4.35 -4.04 3.58
CA VAL A 79 -4.31 -5.49 3.29
C VAL A 79 -5.56 -6.23 3.78
N PRO A 80 -5.82 -7.46 3.28
CA PRO A 80 -6.91 -8.29 3.75
C PRO A 80 -6.81 -8.56 5.26
N ASP A 81 -7.85 -8.20 5.99
CA ASP A 81 -7.93 -8.35 7.44
C ASP A 81 -6.79 -7.61 8.20
N GLY A 82 -6.36 -6.47 7.65
CA GLY A 82 -5.34 -5.60 8.22
C GLY A 82 -5.75 -4.93 9.54
N GLY A 83 -4.77 -4.32 10.20
CA GLY A 83 -4.96 -3.59 11.46
C GLY A 83 -5.68 -2.25 11.29
N ALA A 84 -6.03 -1.62 12.42
CA ALA A 84 -6.74 -0.33 12.42
C ALA A 84 -5.84 0.89 12.11
N PHE A 85 -4.52 0.73 12.25
CA PHE A 85 -3.58 1.84 12.36
C PHE A 85 -2.62 1.98 11.18
N ASP A 86 -2.39 0.89 10.44
CA ASP A 86 -1.53 0.81 9.25
C ASP A 86 -2.12 1.67 8.12
N GLY A 87 -1.51 2.83 7.84
CA GLY A 87 -2.10 3.91 7.05
C GLY A 87 -2.86 4.98 7.86
N PRO A 88 -4.07 4.69 8.41
CA PRO A 88 -4.91 5.70 9.06
C PRO A 88 -4.24 6.47 10.20
N LEU A 89 -3.25 5.88 10.89
CA LEU A 89 -2.50 6.62 11.91
C LEU A 89 -1.83 7.87 11.33
N GLY A 90 -1.22 7.77 10.15
CA GLY A 90 -0.55 8.90 9.52
C GLY A 90 -1.52 9.98 9.07
N VAL A 91 -2.62 9.59 8.42
CA VAL A 91 -3.65 10.54 7.94
C VAL A 91 -4.35 11.26 9.10
N VAL A 92 -4.82 10.51 10.11
CA VAL A 92 -5.49 11.09 11.29
C VAL A 92 -4.54 11.99 12.07
N SER A 93 -3.29 11.59 12.23
CA SER A 93 -2.30 12.39 12.98
C SER A 93 -1.90 13.66 12.24
N ALA A 94 -1.83 13.64 10.90
CA ALA A 94 -1.60 14.84 10.11
C ALA A 94 -2.75 15.85 10.27
N LEU A 95 -4.00 15.40 10.24
CA LEU A 95 -5.16 16.26 10.51
C LEU A 95 -5.16 16.80 11.96
N ALA A 96 -4.83 15.96 12.94
CA ALA A 96 -4.71 16.39 14.34
C ALA A 96 -3.56 17.40 14.55
N ALA A 97 -2.46 17.26 13.82
CA ALA A 97 -1.34 18.20 13.87
C ALA A 97 -1.75 19.59 13.37
N ILE A 98 -2.57 19.68 12.32
CA ILE A 98 -3.16 20.96 11.86
C ILE A 98 -3.96 21.62 12.99
N ASP A 99 -4.82 20.86 13.66
CA ASP A 99 -5.64 21.36 14.77
C ASP A 99 -4.76 21.90 15.90
N GLU A 100 -3.73 21.15 16.27
CA GLU A 100 -2.80 21.52 17.36
C GLU A 100 -1.94 22.75 17.00
N LEU A 101 -1.45 22.84 15.76
CA LEU A 101 -0.70 24.00 15.28
C LEU A 101 -1.56 25.27 15.32
N ARG A 102 -2.81 25.19 14.85
CA ARG A 102 -3.77 26.30 14.93
C ARG A 102 -4.09 26.67 16.38
N ARG A 103 -4.30 25.68 17.26
CA ARG A 103 -4.54 25.92 18.68
C ARG A 103 -3.38 26.65 19.35
N ARG A 104 -2.14 26.42 18.91
CA ARG A 104 -0.93 27.12 19.36
C ARG A 104 -0.75 28.51 18.73
N GLY A 105 -1.64 28.94 17.83
CA GLY A 105 -1.52 30.21 17.12
C GLY A 105 -0.41 30.22 16.07
N HIS A 106 -0.03 29.06 15.54
CA HIS A 106 0.96 28.99 14.47
C HIS A 106 0.39 29.57 13.16
N GLU A 107 1.13 30.48 12.53
CA GLU A 107 0.87 30.97 11.19
C GLU A 107 1.96 30.42 10.26
N PRO A 108 1.61 29.54 9.31
CA PRO A 108 2.62 28.85 8.52
C PRO A 108 3.17 29.73 7.38
N ASP A 109 4.49 29.89 7.32
CA ASP A 109 5.20 30.60 6.23
C ASP A 109 5.17 29.83 4.90
N ARG A 110 4.93 28.51 4.96
CA ARG A 110 4.79 27.58 3.83
C ARG A 110 3.48 26.83 4.00
N PRO A 111 2.72 26.55 2.94
CA PRO A 111 1.46 25.83 3.08
C PRO A 111 1.70 24.43 3.66
N ILE A 112 0.78 23.98 4.52
CA ILE A 112 0.83 22.65 5.13
C ILE A 112 -0.19 21.76 4.43
N GLY A 113 0.27 20.66 3.84
CA GLY A 113 -0.57 19.71 3.12
C GLY A 113 -0.83 18.45 3.95
N VAL A 114 -2.03 17.88 3.82
CA VAL A 114 -2.37 16.53 4.25
C VAL A 114 -2.67 15.67 3.03
N VAL A 115 -2.02 14.51 2.90
CA VAL A 115 -2.27 13.59 1.78
C VAL A 115 -2.87 12.25 2.25
N ASN A 116 -3.82 11.76 1.48
CA ASN A 116 -4.29 10.38 1.47
C ASN A 116 -3.91 9.74 0.12
N PHE A 117 -2.89 8.89 0.11
CA PHE A 117 -2.45 8.17 -1.08
C PHE A 117 -3.41 7.04 -1.42
N VAL A 118 -3.59 6.79 -2.73
CA VAL A 118 -4.38 5.65 -3.20
C VAL A 118 -3.52 4.38 -3.33
N ASP A 119 -4.07 3.27 -2.85
CA ASP A 119 -3.55 1.90 -3.08
C ASP A 119 -2.07 1.77 -2.69
N GLU A 120 -1.78 2.13 -1.44
CA GLU A 120 -0.43 1.97 -0.88
C GLU A 120 -0.10 0.49 -0.71
N GLU A 121 -1.05 -0.29 -0.19
CA GLU A 121 -0.80 -1.68 0.15
C GLU A 121 -0.63 -2.54 -1.12
N GLY A 122 -1.26 -2.10 -2.21
CA GLY A 122 -1.37 -2.85 -3.45
C GLY A 122 -2.17 -4.14 -3.28
N ALA A 123 -2.99 -4.22 -2.24
CA ALA A 123 -3.73 -5.42 -1.84
C ALA A 123 -4.67 -5.90 -2.94
N ARG A 124 -5.19 -4.98 -3.76
CA ARG A 124 -6.14 -5.30 -4.83
C ARG A 124 -5.48 -5.63 -6.17
N PHE A 125 -4.46 -4.87 -6.57
CA PHE A 125 -3.89 -4.95 -7.92
C PHE A 125 -2.44 -5.46 -7.95
N GLY A 126 -1.91 -5.90 -6.80
CA GLY A 126 -0.61 -6.56 -6.69
C GLY A 126 0.61 -5.64 -6.82
N VAL A 127 0.42 -4.33 -6.88
CA VAL A 127 1.50 -3.34 -6.92
C VAL A 127 1.31 -2.33 -5.80
N ALA A 128 2.19 -2.42 -4.80
CA ALA A 128 2.23 -1.47 -3.70
C ALA A 128 2.62 -0.06 -4.16
N CYS A 129 2.18 0.92 -3.39
CA CYS A 129 2.41 2.34 -3.53
C CYS A 129 1.95 2.87 -4.90
N ALA A 130 0.83 2.36 -5.45
CA ALA A 130 0.43 2.70 -6.81
C ALA A 130 0.20 4.21 -6.97
N GLY A 131 -0.48 4.84 -6.02
CA GLY A 131 -0.76 6.28 -6.01
C GLY A 131 0.50 7.15 -6.05
N SER A 132 1.45 6.90 -5.13
CA SER A 132 2.69 7.68 -5.04
C SER A 132 3.67 7.34 -6.17
N ARG A 133 3.72 6.08 -6.64
CA ARG A 133 4.57 5.67 -7.77
C ARG A 133 4.07 6.20 -9.11
N LEU A 134 2.76 6.26 -9.34
CA LEU A 134 2.21 6.91 -10.54
C LEU A 134 2.51 8.41 -10.51
N LEU A 135 2.27 9.07 -9.37
CA LEU A 135 2.53 10.49 -9.18
C LEU A 135 3.98 10.87 -9.49
N THR A 136 4.93 10.06 -9.03
CA THR A 136 6.38 10.27 -9.23
C THR A 136 6.90 9.74 -10.57
N GLY A 137 6.09 8.98 -11.32
CA GLY A 137 6.48 8.36 -12.59
C GLY A 137 7.31 7.08 -12.44
N VAL A 138 7.39 6.49 -11.25
CA VAL A 138 8.03 5.19 -10.99
C VAL A 138 7.20 4.03 -11.54
N LEU A 139 5.87 4.14 -11.48
CA LEU A 139 4.96 3.17 -12.08
C LEU A 139 4.48 3.68 -13.44
N ASP A 140 4.72 2.88 -14.48
CA ASP A 140 4.25 3.16 -15.83
C ASP A 140 2.70 3.20 -15.89
N PRO A 141 2.09 4.24 -16.49
CA PRO A 141 0.64 4.39 -16.58
C PRO A 141 -0.07 3.26 -17.34
N ASP A 142 0.51 2.75 -18.43
CA ASP A 142 -0.11 1.66 -19.20
C ASP A 142 -0.09 0.35 -18.41
N ARG A 143 1.03 0.08 -17.74
CA ARG A 143 1.13 -1.04 -16.80
C ARG A 143 0.08 -0.92 -15.70
N ALA A 144 -0.04 0.25 -15.06
CA ALA A 144 -1.00 0.47 -13.98
C ALA A 144 -2.44 0.22 -14.46
N ARG A 145 -2.84 0.80 -15.60
CA ARG A 145 -4.17 0.60 -16.20
C ARG A 145 -4.50 -0.88 -16.42
N ALA A 146 -3.49 -1.68 -16.78
CA ALA A 146 -3.64 -3.10 -17.11
C ALA A 146 -3.57 -4.05 -15.90
N LEU A 147 -3.15 -3.60 -14.72
CA LEU A 147 -3.17 -4.44 -13.51
C LEU A 147 -4.59 -4.94 -13.24
N ALA A 148 -4.74 -6.22 -12.93
CA ALA A 148 -6.03 -6.84 -12.66
C ALA A 148 -6.09 -7.37 -11.23
N ASP A 149 -7.26 -7.25 -10.60
CA ASP A 149 -7.54 -7.90 -9.33
C ASP A 149 -7.83 -9.41 -9.50
N ASP A 150 -8.01 -10.12 -8.39
CA ASP A 150 -8.25 -11.57 -8.40
C ASP A 150 -9.55 -11.97 -9.14
N ASP A 151 -10.49 -11.03 -9.33
CA ASP A 151 -11.72 -11.22 -10.13
C ASP A 151 -11.53 -10.85 -11.62
N GLY A 152 -10.32 -10.48 -12.02
CA GLY A 152 -9.98 -10.09 -13.39
C GLY A 152 -10.40 -8.67 -13.77
N ARG A 153 -10.85 -7.83 -12.81
CA ARG A 153 -11.16 -6.43 -13.09
C ARG A 153 -9.89 -5.61 -13.12
N THR A 154 -9.70 -4.85 -14.20
CA THR A 154 -8.53 -3.98 -14.33
C THR A 154 -8.62 -2.75 -13.44
N MET A 155 -7.48 -2.18 -13.03
CA MET A 155 -7.41 -0.91 -12.30
C MET A 155 -8.12 0.20 -13.08
N ALA A 156 -7.95 0.27 -14.40
CA ALA A 156 -8.65 1.24 -15.23
C ALA A 156 -10.18 1.11 -15.14
N SER A 157 -10.70 -0.12 -15.15
CA SER A 157 -12.12 -0.38 -14.97
C SER A 157 -12.60 0.00 -13.57
N ALA A 158 -11.85 -0.35 -12.54
CA ALA A 158 -12.18 0.00 -11.15
C ALA A 158 -12.20 1.53 -10.92
N MET A 159 -11.22 2.26 -11.45
CA MET A 159 -11.19 3.73 -11.42
C MET A 159 -12.41 4.33 -12.10
N THR A 160 -12.76 3.83 -13.30
CA THR A 160 -13.94 4.30 -14.04
C THR A 160 -15.22 4.12 -13.24
N VAL A 161 -15.39 2.94 -12.61
CA VAL A 161 -16.55 2.64 -11.76
C VAL A 161 -16.58 3.57 -10.54
N ALA A 162 -15.42 3.90 -9.97
CA ALA A 162 -15.30 4.85 -8.87
C ALA A 162 -15.42 6.33 -9.30
N GLY A 163 -15.67 6.62 -10.59
CA GLY A 163 -15.85 7.98 -11.10
C GLY A 163 -14.57 8.72 -11.47
N HIS A 164 -13.44 8.02 -11.57
CA HIS A 164 -12.14 8.58 -11.96
C HIS A 164 -11.80 8.22 -13.41
N ASP A 165 -11.14 9.14 -14.12
CA ASP A 165 -10.72 8.92 -15.51
C ASP A 165 -9.32 8.30 -15.60
N PRO A 166 -9.19 7.01 -15.97
CA PRO A 166 -7.89 6.32 -16.01
C PRO A 166 -6.98 6.79 -17.16
N ARG A 167 -7.48 7.58 -18.12
CA ARG A 167 -6.70 8.03 -19.29
C ARG A 167 -5.61 9.02 -18.93
N HIS A 168 -5.79 9.74 -17.83
CA HIS A 168 -4.91 10.83 -17.43
C HIS A 168 -3.97 10.46 -16.27
N ILE A 169 -4.00 9.22 -15.78
CA ILE A 169 -3.08 8.80 -14.71
C ILE A 169 -1.63 8.85 -15.17
N GLY A 170 -0.74 9.16 -14.24
CA GLY A 170 0.70 9.19 -14.45
C GLY A 170 1.36 10.35 -13.72
N ARG A 171 2.62 10.62 -14.08
CA ARG A 171 3.44 11.64 -13.44
C ARG A 171 2.76 13.01 -13.47
N ASP A 172 2.76 13.71 -12.34
CA ASP A 172 2.19 15.05 -12.20
C ASP A 172 3.20 16.05 -11.64
N ASP A 173 3.91 16.75 -12.53
CA ASP A 173 4.92 17.73 -12.12
C ASP A 173 4.33 18.95 -11.40
N VAL A 174 3.05 19.27 -11.61
CA VAL A 174 2.39 20.38 -10.90
C VAL A 174 2.21 20.01 -9.43
N VAL A 175 1.69 18.81 -9.16
CA VAL A 175 1.54 18.32 -7.79
C VAL A 175 2.91 18.13 -7.12
N LEU A 176 3.88 17.55 -7.82
CA LEU A 176 5.23 17.37 -7.28
C LEU A 176 5.91 18.71 -6.93
N ALA A 177 5.71 19.75 -7.73
CA ALA A 177 6.27 21.09 -7.45
C ALA A 177 5.69 21.73 -6.16
N ARG A 178 4.52 21.29 -5.70
CA ARG A 178 3.92 21.77 -4.44
C ARG A 178 4.57 21.16 -3.21
N ILE A 179 5.35 20.09 -3.35
CA ILE A 179 5.88 19.30 -2.22
C ILE A 179 7.35 19.65 -2.00
N GLY A 180 7.66 20.30 -0.88
CA GLY A 180 9.03 20.61 -0.48
C GLY A 180 9.58 19.65 0.56
N THR A 181 8.71 19.16 1.44
CA THR A 181 9.04 18.25 2.53
C THR A 181 7.88 17.29 2.71
N PHE A 182 8.15 16.00 2.83
CA PHE A 182 7.15 14.98 3.12
C PHE A 182 7.50 14.29 4.44
N VAL A 183 6.51 14.18 5.34
CA VAL A 183 6.65 13.55 6.65
C VAL A 183 5.52 12.56 6.85
N GLU A 184 5.85 11.29 7.06
CA GLU A 184 4.87 10.26 7.33
C GLU A 184 5.04 9.74 8.76
N LEU A 185 3.95 9.74 9.52
CA LEU A 185 3.88 9.02 10.79
C LEU A 185 3.27 7.66 10.53
N HIS A 186 3.94 6.62 10.96
CA HIS A 186 3.50 5.25 10.75
C HIS A 186 3.67 4.40 12.00
N VAL A 187 2.91 3.31 12.10
CA VAL A 187 3.22 2.25 13.08
C VAL A 187 4.52 1.57 12.69
N GLU A 188 5.29 1.10 13.67
CA GLU A 188 6.55 0.41 13.42
C GLU A 188 6.37 -0.86 12.56
N GLN A 189 5.19 -1.50 12.65
CA GLN A 189 4.88 -2.83 12.11
C GLN A 189 5.77 -3.98 12.65
N GLY A 190 6.83 -3.64 13.41
CA GLY A 190 7.69 -4.54 14.16
C GLY A 190 7.41 -4.54 15.66
N ARG A 191 8.44 -4.92 16.43
CA ARG A 191 8.42 -5.03 17.89
C ARG A 191 9.62 -4.35 18.56
N HIS A 192 10.37 -3.55 17.84
CA HIS A 192 11.58 -2.93 18.35
C HIS A 192 11.25 -1.85 19.39
N LEU A 193 10.27 -0.98 19.12
CA LEU A 193 9.90 0.11 20.02
C LEU A 193 9.30 -0.38 21.34
N VAL A 194 8.61 -1.53 21.36
CA VAL A 194 7.99 -2.04 22.60
C VAL A 194 9.04 -2.43 23.65
N ASP A 195 10.26 -2.74 23.22
CA ASP A 195 11.38 -3.11 24.09
C ASP A 195 12.20 -1.87 24.53
N LEU A 196 11.83 -0.66 24.10
CA LEU A 196 12.49 0.61 24.43
C LEU A 196 11.60 1.49 25.32
N ASP A 197 12.21 2.34 26.15
CA ASP A 197 11.50 3.39 26.91
C ASP A 197 11.27 4.64 26.03
N ALA A 198 10.80 4.43 24.80
CA ALA A 198 10.60 5.48 23.82
C ALA A 198 9.33 5.19 22.97
N PRO A 199 8.31 6.07 23.02
CA PRO A 199 7.06 5.84 22.30
C PRO A 199 7.13 6.17 20.80
N VAL A 200 8.21 6.81 20.34
CA VAL A 200 8.39 7.27 18.96
C VAL A 200 9.83 7.01 18.51
N GLY A 201 9.98 6.39 17.33
CA GLY A 201 11.25 6.28 16.62
C GLY A 201 11.32 7.25 15.44
N VAL A 202 12.53 7.71 15.12
CA VAL A 202 12.79 8.48 13.89
C VAL A 202 13.37 7.52 12.86
N GLY A 203 12.61 7.21 11.81
CA GLY A 203 13.09 6.39 10.71
C GLY A 203 14.21 7.12 9.96
N THR A 204 15.40 6.50 9.89
CA THR A 204 16.53 7.07 9.13
C THR A 204 16.50 6.62 7.68
N ASP A 205 16.12 5.36 7.44
CA ASP A 205 16.14 4.70 6.14
C ASP A 205 15.01 3.68 6.05
N ILE A 206 14.59 3.39 4.81
CA ILE A 206 13.67 2.29 4.50
C ILE A 206 14.52 1.17 3.89
N TRP A 207 14.38 -0.04 4.41
CA TRP A 207 15.12 -1.19 3.88
C TRP A 207 14.66 -1.49 2.45
N PRO A 208 15.60 -1.69 1.50
CA PRO A 208 15.24 -2.11 0.14
C PRO A 208 14.48 -3.43 0.22
N HIS A 209 13.26 -3.48 -0.30
CA HIS A 209 12.48 -4.70 -0.35
C HIS A 209 12.22 -5.12 -1.80
N GLY A 210 12.26 -6.42 -2.06
CA GLY A 210 11.91 -7.02 -3.34
C GLY A 210 10.83 -8.08 -3.17
N ARG A 211 9.96 -8.18 -4.17
CA ARG A 211 8.96 -9.24 -4.28
C ARG A 211 9.14 -9.94 -5.63
N TRP A 212 9.23 -11.26 -5.61
CA TRP A 212 9.41 -12.08 -6.81
C TRP A 212 8.34 -13.16 -6.89
N ARG A 213 7.80 -13.37 -8.09
CA ARG A 213 7.04 -14.59 -8.42
C ARG A 213 8.00 -15.60 -9.03
N ILE A 214 7.99 -16.80 -8.49
CA ILE A 214 8.81 -17.93 -8.93
C ILE A 214 7.83 -18.98 -9.46
N ASP A 215 7.86 -19.20 -10.77
CA ASP A 215 7.08 -20.21 -11.46
C ASP A 215 7.94 -21.47 -11.63
N LEU A 216 7.45 -22.60 -11.11
CA LEU A 216 8.13 -23.89 -11.08
C LEU A 216 7.30 -24.92 -11.84
N GLU A 217 7.86 -25.47 -12.89
CA GLU A 217 7.23 -26.51 -13.70
C GLU A 217 7.47 -27.91 -13.11
N GLY A 218 6.50 -28.79 -13.32
CA GLY A 218 6.54 -30.21 -12.98
C GLY A 218 5.66 -30.99 -13.95
N GLU A 219 5.32 -32.23 -13.59
CA GLU A 219 4.47 -33.11 -14.39
C GLU A 219 3.37 -33.73 -13.52
N ALA A 220 2.12 -33.50 -13.91
CA ALA A 220 0.98 -34.03 -13.16
C ALA A 220 0.87 -35.53 -13.35
N ASN A 221 0.90 -36.28 -12.26
CA ASN A 221 0.73 -37.72 -12.28
C ASN A 221 0.12 -38.24 -10.97
N HIS A 222 -0.32 -39.49 -10.92
CA HIS A 222 -1.02 -40.03 -9.77
C HIS A 222 -0.05 -40.34 -8.61
N ALA A 223 -0.32 -39.79 -7.42
CA ALA A 223 0.62 -39.85 -6.29
C ALA A 223 0.86 -41.27 -5.74
N GLY A 224 -0.06 -42.20 -5.96
CA GLY A 224 0.06 -43.58 -5.49
C GLY A 224 0.74 -44.56 -6.45
N THR A 225 0.80 -44.24 -7.74
CA THR A 225 1.22 -45.21 -8.78
C THR A 225 2.45 -44.77 -9.56
N THR A 226 2.76 -43.47 -9.58
CA THR A 226 4.01 -42.98 -10.18
C THR A 226 5.18 -43.31 -9.27
N ARG A 227 6.19 -44.02 -9.78
CA ARG A 227 7.40 -44.34 -9.01
C ARG A 227 8.15 -43.06 -8.67
N LEU A 228 8.92 -43.06 -7.58
CA LEU A 228 9.59 -41.84 -7.10
C LEU A 228 10.63 -41.32 -8.11
N GLU A 229 11.34 -42.22 -8.79
CA GLU A 229 12.35 -41.89 -9.79
C GLU A 229 11.80 -41.25 -11.07
N ASP A 230 10.49 -41.40 -11.34
CA ASP A 230 9.84 -40.87 -12.53
C ASP A 230 9.10 -39.54 -12.26
N ARG A 231 9.20 -38.98 -11.05
CA ARG A 231 8.42 -37.79 -10.66
C ARG A 231 9.14 -36.49 -11.03
N PHE A 232 8.38 -35.57 -11.59
CA PHE A 232 8.74 -34.15 -11.69
C PHE A 232 7.77 -33.36 -10.80
N ASP A 233 8.09 -33.25 -9.51
CA ASP A 233 7.21 -32.65 -8.50
C ASP A 233 7.55 -31.18 -8.24
N ALA A 234 6.71 -30.26 -8.72
CA ALA A 234 6.92 -28.83 -8.56
C ALA A 234 6.95 -28.37 -7.09
N MET A 235 6.29 -29.09 -6.17
CA MET A 235 6.27 -28.73 -4.75
C MET A 235 7.62 -28.92 -4.06
N LEU A 236 8.44 -29.87 -4.54
CA LEU A 236 9.81 -30.01 -4.06
C LEU A 236 10.65 -28.77 -4.39
N GLY A 237 10.43 -28.15 -5.55
CA GLY A 237 11.04 -26.88 -5.91
C GLY A 237 10.64 -25.75 -4.94
N VAL A 238 9.36 -25.66 -4.57
CA VAL A 238 8.87 -24.66 -3.60
C VAL A 238 9.53 -24.86 -2.23
N ALA A 239 9.61 -26.10 -1.75
CA ALA A 239 10.25 -26.42 -0.48
C ALA A 239 11.75 -26.02 -0.50
N ALA A 240 12.45 -26.33 -1.58
CA ALA A 240 13.85 -25.96 -1.77
C ALA A 240 14.05 -24.44 -1.76
N VAL A 241 13.25 -23.69 -2.53
CA VAL A 241 13.26 -22.22 -2.56
C VAL A 241 12.99 -21.64 -1.17
N THR A 242 12.00 -22.16 -0.44
CA THR A 242 11.62 -21.66 0.89
C THR A 242 12.77 -21.82 1.89
N ILE A 243 13.42 -22.99 1.90
CA ILE A 243 14.57 -23.25 2.78
C ILE A 243 15.78 -22.40 2.37
N ALA A 244 16.05 -22.29 1.07
CA ALA A 244 17.16 -21.51 0.55
C ALA A 244 17.01 -20.01 0.87
N ALA A 245 15.81 -19.46 0.69
CA ALA A 245 15.50 -18.07 1.04
C ALA A 245 15.74 -17.78 2.52
N ARG A 246 15.30 -18.67 3.42
CA ARG A 246 15.55 -18.52 4.86
C ARG A 246 17.04 -18.53 5.20
N ARG A 247 17.81 -19.45 4.61
CA ARG A 247 19.26 -19.53 4.83
C ARG A 247 19.98 -18.28 4.33
N ALA A 248 19.63 -17.81 3.14
CA ALA A 248 20.20 -16.58 2.58
C ALA A 248 19.89 -15.36 3.47
N ALA A 249 18.67 -15.26 4.00
CA ALA A 249 18.31 -14.20 4.94
C ALA A 249 19.16 -14.21 6.21
N GLU A 250 19.38 -15.39 6.80
CA GLU A 250 20.25 -15.55 7.97
C GLU A 250 21.71 -15.17 7.67
N GLU A 251 22.24 -15.58 6.51
CA GLU A 251 23.61 -15.26 6.09
C GLU A 251 23.83 -13.77 5.85
N HIS A 252 22.83 -13.09 5.28
CA HIS A 252 22.92 -11.67 4.92
C HIS A 252 22.39 -10.73 6.02
N GLY A 253 21.89 -11.26 7.14
CA GLY A 253 21.32 -10.45 8.21
C GLY A 253 20.06 -9.68 7.79
N CYS A 254 19.28 -10.27 6.87
CA CYS A 254 18.08 -9.68 6.31
C CYS A 254 16.85 -10.57 6.60
N VAL A 255 15.67 -10.24 6.07
CA VAL A 255 14.47 -11.07 6.20
C VAL A 255 14.01 -11.56 4.83
N ALA A 256 13.60 -12.82 4.74
CA ALA A 256 13.04 -13.39 3.51
C ALA A 256 11.93 -14.39 3.85
N THR A 257 10.80 -14.28 3.15
CA THR A 257 9.59 -15.08 3.42
C THR A 257 8.93 -15.50 2.10
N VAL A 258 8.67 -16.80 1.95
CA VAL A 258 7.73 -17.31 0.94
C VAL A 258 6.35 -17.42 1.60
N GLY A 259 5.52 -16.39 1.39
CA GLY A 259 4.24 -16.26 2.10
C GLY A 259 3.02 -16.77 1.33
N LYS A 260 3.12 -16.90 0.00
CA LYS A 260 2.05 -17.35 -0.89
C LYS A 260 2.57 -18.44 -1.81
N VAL A 261 1.81 -19.52 -1.94
CA VAL A 261 2.07 -20.64 -2.85
C VAL A 261 0.75 -21.05 -3.49
N GLN A 262 0.75 -21.24 -4.81
CA GLN A 262 -0.36 -21.80 -5.58
C GLN A 262 0.13 -23.03 -6.33
N LEU A 263 -0.56 -24.16 -6.15
CA LEU A 263 -0.24 -25.42 -6.82
C LEU A 263 -1.29 -25.74 -7.88
N THR A 264 -0.89 -26.44 -8.93
CA THR A 264 -1.78 -27.02 -9.94
C THR A 264 -1.45 -28.51 -10.08
N PRO A 265 -2.42 -29.44 -9.98
CA PRO A 265 -3.86 -29.21 -9.76
C PRO A 265 -4.26 -28.99 -8.28
N ASN A 266 -3.31 -28.97 -7.35
CA ASN A 266 -3.57 -28.87 -5.90
C ASN A 266 -4.42 -30.01 -5.30
N GLY A 267 -4.32 -31.21 -5.88
CA GLY A 267 -4.99 -32.41 -5.37
C GLY A 267 -4.11 -33.19 -4.40
N VAL A 268 -4.66 -33.66 -3.27
CA VAL A 268 -3.93 -34.43 -2.25
C VAL A 268 -3.30 -35.73 -2.79
N ASN A 269 -3.87 -36.29 -3.86
CA ASN A 269 -3.44 -37.53 -4.50
C ASN A 269 -2.80 -37.32 -5.89
N ALA A 270 -2.39 -36.09 -6.21
CA ALA A 270 -1.76 -35.75 -7.48
C ALA A 270 -0.40 -35.09 -7.25
N ILE A 271 0.59 -35.50 -8.04
CA ILE A 271 1.85 -34.77 -8.15
C ILE A 271 1.55 -33.43 -8.85
N PRO A 272 1.96 -32.28 -8.30
CA PRO A 272 1.71 -30.99 -8.93
C PRO A 272 2.49 -30.80 -10.22
N SER A 273 1.80 -30.43 -11.31
CA SER A 273 2.41 -30.05 -12.58
C SER A 273 2.98 -28.63 -12.58
N HIS A 274 2.55 -27.78 -11.66
CA HIS A 274 3.04 -26.42 -11.57
C HIS A 274 2.91 -25.89 -10.15
N ALA A 275 3.85 -25.03 -9.76
CA ALA A 275 3.77 -24.24 -8.55
C ALA A 275 4.19 -22.79 -8.82
N ALA A 276 3.36 -21.83 -8.43
CA ALA A 276 3.76 -20.44 -8.32
C ALA A 276 4.01 -20.12 -6.84
N ALA A 277 5.18 -19.57 -6.52
CA ALA A 277 5.54 -19.12 -5.17
C ALA A 277 5.93 -17.64 -5.17
N TRP A 278 5.62 -16.91 -4.09
CA TRP A 278 5.97 -15.50 -3.95
C TRP A 278 6.93 -15.29 -2.79
N LEU A 279 8.12 -14.80 -3.12
CA LEU A 279 9.18 -14.43 -2.18
C LEU A 279 9.11 -12.92 -1.90
N ASP A 280 9.02 -12.52 -0.64
CA ASP A 280 9.31 -11.16 -0.15
C ASP A 280 10.65 -11.21 0.59
N ALA A 281 11.61 -10.37 0.21
CA ALA A 281 12.87 -10.22 0.93
C ALA A 281 13.20 -8.75 1.16
N ARG A 282 13.74 -8.43 2.34
CA ARG A 282 14.09 -7.08 2.80
C ARG A 282 15.42 -7.11 3.53
#